data_AF-R0CLT4-F1
#
_entry.id   AF-R0CLT4-F1
#
_cell.length_a   1.000
_cell.length_b   1.000
_cell.length_c   1.000
_cell.angle_alpha   90.00
_cell.angle_beta   90.00
_cell.angle_gamma   90.00
#
_symmetry.space_group_name_H-M   'P 1'
#
loop_
_entity.id
_entity.type
_entity.pdbx_description
1 polymer ?
#
loop_
_entity_poly.entity_id
_entity_poly.type
_entity_poly.pdbx_seq_one_letter_code
_entity_poly.pdbx_strand_id
1 'polypeptide(L)' 'MATTTATATIVKANFSGSTTKGAVSVAGLNVGDVLVRCVPDGFTDGFESVVSASGQIQQNANLDWSSVQFTAYFLRGV' A
#
# COMPACT_ATOMS: atom_id res chain seq x y z
N MET A 1 22.63 13.41 20.35
CA MET A 1 21.59 13.14 19.34
C MET A 1 20.41 12.56 20.11
N ALA A 2 19.28 13.27 20.19
CA ALA A 2 18.11 12.77 20.92
C ALA A 2 17.41 11.71 20.07
N THR A 3 17.24 10.50 20.60
CA THR A 3 16.45 9.46 19.93
C THR A 3 14.98 9.80 20.11
N THR A 4 14.28 10.13 19.02
CA THR A 4 12.82 10.27 19.05
C THR A 4 12.19 8.90 18.92
N THR A 5 11.46 8.47 19.95
CA THR A 5 10.68 7.23 19.92
C THR A 5 9.22 7.59 19.70
N ALA A 6 8.73 7.42 18.47
CA ALA A 6 7.32 7.54 18.14
C ALA A 6 6.69 6.14 18.03
N THR A 7 5.44 5.99 18.44
CA THR A 7 4.70 4.74 18.23
C THR A 7 4.40 4.56 16.75
N ALA A 8 4.86 3.46 16.16
CA ALA A 8 4.48 3.07 14.82
C ALA A 8 3.31 2.05 14.86
N THR A 9 2.39 2.16 13.92
CA THR A 9 1.25 1.22 13.79
C THR A 9 1.35 0.45 12.48
N ILE A 10 1.15 -0.87 12.54
CA ILE A 10 1.01 -1.70 11.34
C ILE A 10 -0.45 -1.67 10.89
N VAL A 11 -0.68 -1.27 9.64
CA VAL A 11 -2.01 -1.26 8.99
C VAL A 11 -2.03 -2.36 7.94
N LYS A 12 -2.93 -3.33 8.10
CA LYS A 12 -3.22 -4.33 7.05
C LYS A 12 -4.34 -3.79 6.17
N ALA A 13 -4.16 -3.83 4.86
CA ALA A 13 -5.19 -3.47 3.90
C ALA A 13 -5.36 -4.53 2.80
N ASN A 14 -6.59 -4.68 2.34
CA ASN A 14 -6.98 -5.58 1.26
C ASN A 14 -7.65 -4.75 0.17
N PHE A 15 -7.17 -4.87 -1.07
CA PHE A 15 -7.68 -4.11 -2.22
C PHE A 15 -7.40 -4.85 -3.52
N SER A 16 -8.06 -4.42 -4.59
CA SER A 16 -7.75 -4.86 -5.96
C SER A 16 -7.01 -3.76 -6.71
N GLY A 17 -6.16 -4.13 -7.67
CA GLY A 17 -5.50 -3.16 -8.53
C GLY A 17 -6.46 -2.48 -9.51
N SER A 18 -5.90 -1.65 -10.39
CA SER A 18 -6.61 -1.03 -11.50
C SER A 18 -6.25 -1.70 -12.82
N THR A 19 -7.07 -1.49 -13.85
CA THR A 19 -6.80 -1.96 -15.22
C THR A 19 -5.62 -1.21 -15.87
N THR A 20 -5.29 -0.01 -15.37
CA THR A 20 -4.18 0.85 -15.83
C THR A 20 -3.58 1.64 -14.68
N LYS A 21 -2.51 2.41 -14.95
CA LYS A 21 -1.98 3.41 -14.01
C LYS A 21 -3.09 4.31 -13.46
N GLY A 22 -3.04 4.64 -12.18
CA GLY A 22 -4.08 5.45 -11.55
C GLY A 22 -4.18 5.26 -10.04
N ALA A 23 -5.09 6.00 -9.44
CA ALA A 23 -5.40 5.84 -8.02
C ALA A 23 -6.15 4.53 -7.78
N VAL A 24 -5.73 3.80 -6.75
CA VAL A 24 -6.39 2.59 -6.25
C VAL A 24 -6.90 2.89 -4.85
N SER A 25 -8.21 2.73 -4.63
CA SER A 25 -8.82 2.96 -3.32
C SER A 25 -8.38 1.88 -2.32
N VAL A 26 -7.90 2.34 -1.17
CA VAL A 26 -7.48 1.49 -0.05
C VAL A 26 -8.00 2.13 1.24
N ALA A 27 -9.10 1.58 1.75
CA ALA A 27 -9.77 2.12 2.93
C ALA A 27 -8.84 2.12 4.16
N GLY A 28 -8.85 3.22 4.92
CA GLY A 28 -8.10 3.35 6.15
C GLY A 28 -6.63 3.72 5.99
N LEU A 29 -6.13 3.96 4.78
CA LEU A 29 -4.81 4.57 4.57
C LEU A 29 -4.82 6.06 4.87
N ASN A 30 -3.75 6.52 5.48
CA ASN A 30 -3.45 7.93 5.69
C ASN A 30 -2.29 8.35 4.79
N VAL A 31 -2.20 9.66 4.51
CA VAL A 31 -1.03 10.23 3.84
C VAL A 31 0.23 9.92 4.66
N GLY A 32 1.25 9.38 4.01
CA GLY A 32 2.53 9.06 4.64
C GLY A 32 2.63 7.67 5.25
N ASP A 33 1.58 6.85 5.22
CA ASP A 33 1.69 5.42 5.50
C ASP A 33 2.66 4.77 4.51
N VAL A 34 3.68 4.08 5.00
CA VAL A 34 4.74 3.49 4.16
C VAL A 34 4.41 2.04 3.86
N LEU A 35 4.34 1.66 2.58
CA LEU A 35 4.18 0.25 2.20
C LEU A 35 5.44 -0.54 2.61
N VAL A 36 5.27 -1.52 3.49
CA VAL A 36 6.36 -2.42 3.94
C VAL A 36 6.35 -3.72 3.14
N ARG A 37 5.16 -4.24 2.85
CA ARG A 37 5.00 -5.49 2.10
C ARG A 37 3.68 -5.51 1.35
N CYS A 38 3.69 -6.03 0.13
CA CYS A 38 2.48 -6.33 -0.63
C CYS A 38 2.54 -7.76 -1.15
N VAL A 39 1.48 -8.52 -0.87
CA VAL A 39 1.31 -9.93 -1.21
C VAL A 39 0.12 -10.01 -2.16
N PRO A 40 0.34 -10.10 -3.48
CA PRO A 40 -0.73 -10.52 -4.39
C PRO A 40 -1.21 -11.90 -3.96
N ASP A 41 -2.49 -12.21 -4.10
CA ASP A 41 -3.07 -13.47 -3.61
C ASP A 41 -2.21 -14.71 -3.96
N GLY A 42 -1.58 -15.31 -2.95
CA GLY A 42 -0.69 -16.47 -3.10
C GLY A 42 0.76 -16.19 -3.55
N PHE A 43 1.16 -14.94 -3.81
CA PHE A 43 2.50 -14.55 -4.28
C PHE A 43 3.30 -13.83 -3.20
N THR A 44 4.62 -14.07 -3.14
CA THR A 44 5.48 -13.45 -2.11
C THR A 44 5.74 -11.97 -2.33
N ASP A 45 5.75 -11.53 -3.60
CA ASP A 45 6.00 -10.17 -4.07
C ASP A 45 5.25 -9.94 -5.40
N GLY A 46 4.92 -8.69 -5.73
CA GLY A 46 4.32 -8.39 -7.04
C GLY A 46 3.68 -7.02 -7.22
N PHE A 47 3.68 -6.18 -6.18
CA PHE A 47 3.19 -4.80 -6.29
C PHE A 47 4.33 -3.81 -6.17
N GLU A 48 4.22 -2.70 -6.88
CA GLU A 48 5.22 -1.64 -6.88
C GLU A 48 5.27 -0.88 -5.55
N SER A 49 6.41 -0.23 -5.28
CA SER A 49 6.50 0.71 -4.16
C SER A 49 5.55 1.88 -4.40
N VAL A 50 4.67 2.14 -3.44
CA VAL A 50 3.68 3.23 -3.52
C VAL A 50 3.84 4.20 -2.36
N VAL A 51 3.60 5.47 -2.65
CA VAL A 51 3.36 6.49 -1.64
C VAL A 51 1.85 6.52 -1.38
N SER A 52 1.46 6.33 -0.13
CA SER A 52 0.05 6.44 0.26
C SER A 52 -0.41 7.90 0.19
N ALA A 53 -1.62 8.06 -0.33
CA ALA A 53 -2.43 9.25 -0.11
C ALA A 53 -3.62 8.86 0.77
N SER A 54 -4.38 9.85 1.27
CA SER A 54 -5.54 9.57 2.10
C SER A 54 -6.52 8.66 1.36
N GLY A 55 -6.75 7.46 1.92
CA GLY A 55 -7.67 6.45 1.37
C GLY A 55 -7.25 5.80 0.04
N GLN A 56 -6.02 6.02 -0.46
CA GLN A 56 -5.61 5.48 -1.74
C GLN A 56 -4.09 5.26 -1.87
N ILE A 57 -3.71 4.42 -2.82
CA ILE A 57 -2.34 4.30 -3.33
C ILE A 57 -2.31 4.65 -4.81
N GLN A 58 -1.12 4.95 -5.34
CA GLN A 58 -0.94 5.19 -6.75
C GLN A 58 -0.36 3.96 -7.45
N GLN A 59 -1.12 3.32 -8.32
CA GLN A 59 -0.59 2.36 -9.27
C GLN A 59 0.16 3.12 -10.39
N ASN A 60 1.43 2.84 -10.57
CA ASN A 60 2.28 3.37 -11.65
C ASN A 60 2.43 2.36 -12.79
N ALA A 61 2.24 1.06 -12.54
CA ALA A 61 2.30 0.03 -13.55
C ALA A 61 1.12 0.15 -14.53
N ASN A 62 1.43 0.16 -15.83
CA ASN A 62 0.44 0.12 -16.90
C ASN A 62 0.12 -1.34 -17.28
N LEU A 63 -0.32 -2.11 -16.29
CA LEU A 63 -0.75 -3.50 -16.39
C LEU A 63 -2.16 -3.63 -15.80
N ASP A 64 -2.92 -4.64 -16.26
CA ASP A 64 -4.22 -4.95 -15.68
C ASP A 64 -4.06 -5.80 -14.42
N TRP A 65 -4.29 -5.18 -13.28
CA TRP A 65 -4.31 -5.81 -11.96
C TRP A 65 -5.71 -5.81 -11.34
N SER A 66 -6.75 -5.53 -12.12
CA SER A 66 -8.13 -5.40 -11.63
C SER A 66 -8.69 -6.71 -11.06
N SER A 67 -8.22 -7.85 -11.55
CA SER A 67 -8.57 -9.19 -11.08
C SER A 67 -7.67 -9.69 -9.93
N VAL A 68 -6.57 -9.00 -9.64
CA VAL A 68 -5.60 -9.41 -8.62
C VAL A 68 -5.99 -8.78 -7.29
N GLN A 69 -6.18 -9.62 -6.28
CA GLN A 69 -6.38 -9.17 -4.91
C GLN A 69 -5.04 -9.07 -4.19
N PHE A 70 -4.80 -7.94 -3.54
CA PHE A 70 -3.58 -7.66 -2.79
C PHE A 70 -3.88 -7.63 -1.30
N THR A 71 -2.96 -8.18 -0.52
CA THR A 71 -2.83 -7.94 0.92
C THR A 71 -1.57 -7.13 1.16
N ALA A 72 -1.73 -5.90 1.63
CA ALA A 72 -0.62 -5.00 1.92
C ALA A 72 -0.52 -4.70 3.42
N TYR A 73 0.71 -4.48 3.87
CA TYR A 73 1.05 -4.05 5.22
C TYR A 73 1.78 -2.72 5.15
N PHE A 74 1.23 -1.72 5.83
CA PHE A 74 1.77 -0.37 5.89
C PHE A 74 2.23 -0.04 7.30
N LEU A 75 3.22 0.84 7.40
CA LEU A 75 3.69 1.39 8.65
C LEU A 75 3.27 2.86 8.74
N ARG A 76 2.57 3.20 9.82
CA ARG A 76 2.08 4.56 10.10
C ARG A 76 2.88 5.20 11.23
N GLY A 77 3.18 6.49 11.09
CA GLY A 77 3.83 7.30 12.13
C GLY A 77 5.35 7.18 12.15
N VAL A 78 5.96 6.94 10.98
CA VAL A 78 7.41 6.87 10.76
C VAL A 78 7.93 8.03 9.94
#